data_AF-A0A498QMJ2-F1
#
_entry.id   AF-A0A498QMJ2-F1
#
_cell.length_a   1.000
_cell.length_b   1.000
_cell.length_c   1.000
_cell.angle_alpha   90.00
_cell.angle_beta   90.00
_cell.angle_gamma   90.00
#
_symmetry.space_group_name_H-M   'P 1'
#
loop_
_entity.id
_entity.type
_entity.pdbx_description
1 polymer ?
#
loop_
_entity_poly.entity_id
_entity_poly.type
_entity_poly.pdbx_seq_one_letter_code
_entity_poly.pdbx_strand_id
1 'polypeptide(L)'
;MYPLRAEAAFEYAARLGYDGVELMVWGESVSQDVDAVKRLSRRYRVPVLSVHAPCLLISQRVWGANPIPKLERSVRAAERLGAQTVVVHPPFRWQRRYAEGFGEQVAALEASSDVMVAVENMFPFRADRLFGVGQSRERMRRRGGGPGPAISAFAPSYDPLDGNHAHYTLDLSHTSTAGTDALDMARRMGRGLVHLHLCDGSGLPADEHLVPGHGTQPTAEVCQMLASGGFTGHVVLEVSTSSARSASEREAMLVESLQFARTHLLR
;
A
#
# COMPACT_ATOMS: atom_id res chain seq x y z
N MET A 1 6.14 -6.99 6.97
CA MET A 1 5.25 -7.56 8.02
C MET A 1 5.56 -6.94 9.37
N TYR A 2 4.86 -5.86 9.73
CA TYR A 2 5.02 -5.22 11.04
C TYR A 2 4.29 -6.04 12.14
N PRO A 3 4.83 -6.13 13.38
CA PRO A 3 6.08 -5.54 13.89
C PRO A 3 7.33 -6.40 13.70
N LEU A 4 7.25 -7.48 12.93
CA LEU A 4 8.38 -8.36 12.68
C LEU A 4 9.41 -7.71 11.73
N ARG A 5 10.61 -8.29 11.71
CA ARG A 5 11.71 -7.88 10.84
C ARG A 5 11.50 -8.34 9.40
N ALA A 6 12.22 -7.72 8.46
CA ALA A 6 12.14 -8.02 7.03
C ALA A 6 12.34 -9.52 6.72
N GLU A 7 13.28 -10.20 7.38
CA GLU A 7 13.54 -11.63 7.19
C GLU A 7 12.30 -12.50 7.48
N ALA A 8 11.51 -12.14 8.49
CA ALA A 8 10.28 -12.88 8.80
C ALA A 8 9.28 -12.83 7.64
N ALA A 9 9.22 -11.72 6.90
CA ALA A 9 8.33 -11.61 5.74
C ALA A 9 8.72 -12.62 4.65
N PHE A 10 10.02 -12.77 4.35
CA PHE A 10 10.52 -13.77 3.42
C PHE A 10 10.28 -15.20 3.91
N GLU A 11 10.46 -15.47 5.20
CA GLU A 11 10.20 -16.78 5.81
C GLU A 11 8.72 -17.19 5.70
N TYR A 12 7.81 -16.29 6.10
CA TYR A 12 6.37 -16.55 5.98
C TYR A 12 5.95 -16.69 4.52
N ALA A 13 6.45 -15.84 3.62
CA ALA A 13 6.14 -15.93 2.19
C ALA A 13 6.56 -17.29 1.61
N ALA A 14 7.78 -17.75 1.90
CA ALA A 14 8.29 -19.03 1.42
C ALA A 14 7.47 -20.21 1.98
N ARG A 15 7.16 -20.18 3.27
CA ARG A 15 6.49 -21.28 3.96
C ARG A 15 5.01 -21.41 3.63
N LEU A 16 4.32 -20.28 3.46
CA LEU A 16 2.88 -20.23 3.16
C LEU A 16 2.59 -20.27 1.65
N GLY A 17 3.63 -20.16 0.81
CA GLY A 17 3.53 -20.26 -0.64
C GLY A 17 3.00 -18.98 -1.29
N TYR A 18 3.50 -17.82 -0.86
CA TYR A 18 3.33 -16.55 -1.56
C TYR A 18 4.28 -16.49 -2.77
N ASP A 19 3.85 -15.82 -3.83
CA ASP A 19 4.64 -15.70 -5.07
C ASP A 19 5.83 -14.74 -4.93
N GLY A 20 5.80 -13.85 -3.95
CA GLY A 20 6.81 -12.84 -3.71
C GLY A 20 6.49 -11.96 -2.52
N VAL A 21 7.30 -10.93 -2.31
CA VAL A 21 7.07 -9.89 -1.29
C VAL A 21 7.14 -8.50 -1.90
N GLU A 22 6.40 -7.57 -1.30
CA GLU A 22 6.69 -6.16 -1.38
C GLU A 22 7.70 -5.77 -0.31
N LEU A 23 8.76 -5.05 -0.71
CA LEU A 23 9.72 -4.48 0.22
C LEU A 23 9.25 -3.10 0.67
N MET A 24 8.69 -3.03 1.88
CA MET A 24 8.51 -1.76 2.57
C MET A 24 9.85 -1.26 3.14
N VAL A 25 10.39 -0.19 2.56
CA VAL A 25 11.65 0.42 3.01
C VAL A 25 11.39 1.19 4.31
N TRP A 26 11.91 0.68 5.42
CA TRP A 26 11.55 1.14 6.77
C TRP A 26 12.74 1.54 7.64
N GLY A 27 12.47 1.87 8.90
CA GLY A 27 13.50 2.17 9.89
C GLY A 27 14.46 1.02 10.19
N GLU A 28 14.10 -0.22 9.86
CA GLU A 28 14.99 -1.37 9.98
C GLU A 28 16.10 -1.31 8.92
N SER A 29 17.36 -1.45 9.35
CA SER A 29 18.54 -1.35 8.48
C SER A 29 18.55 -2.37 7.33
N VAL A 30 18.07 -3.61 7.57
CA VAL A 30 18.02 -4.65 6.54
C VAL A 30 17.15 -4.22 5.35
N SER A 31 16.01 -3.57 5.61
CA SER A 31 15.11 -3.07 4.55
C SER A 31 15.72 -1.93 3.71
N GLN A 32 16.78 -1.29 4.21
CA GLN A 32 17.48 -0.19 3.56
C GLN A 32 18.71 -0.64 2.75
N ASP A 33 19.20 -1.86 2.99
CA ASP A 33 20.35 -2.48 2.31
C ASP A 33 19.86 -3.43 1.22
N VAL A 34 19.92 -2.96 -0.02
CA VAL A 34 19.50 -3.71 -1.21
C VAL A 34 20.24 -5.04 -1.35
N ASP A 35 21.51 -5.11 -0.97
CA ASP A 35 22.28 -6.36 -1.06
C ASP A 35 21.88 -7.34 0.05
N ALA A 36 21.52 -6.84 1.24
CA ALA A 36 20.93 -7.67 2.29
C ALA A 36 19.57 -8.25 1.87
N VAL A 37 18.69 -7.43 1.30
CA VAL A 37 17.41 -7.89 0.76
C VAL A 37 17.62 -8.92 -0.34
N LYS A 38 18.57 -8.70 -1.24
CA LYS A 38 18.90 -9.66 -2.31
C LYS A 38 19.40 -11.00 -1.75
N ARG A 39 20.15 -10.99 -0.64
CA ARG A 39 20.56 -12.22 0.07
C ARG A 39 19.36 -12.95 0.68
N LEU A 40 18.41 -12.23 1.29
CA LEU A 40 17.18 -12.81 1.82
C LEU A 40 16.33 -13.44 0.72
N SER A 41 16.10 -12.70 -0.37
CA SER A 41 15.36 -13.21 -1.53
C SER A 41 15.95 -14.51 -2.08
N ARG A 42 17.28 -14.59 -2.22
CA ARG A 42 17.98 -15.83 -2.64
C ARG A 42 17.88 -16.95 -1.60
N ARG A 43 18.03 -16.63 -0.31
CA ARG A 43 17.98 -17.60 0.79
C ARG A 43 16.62 -18.30 0.86
N TYR A 44 15.55 -17.52 0.79
CA TYR A 44 14.18 -18.02 0.92
C TYR A 44 13.53 -18.41 -0.42
N ARG A 45 14.20 -18.11 -1.55
CA ARG A 45 13.68 -18.32 -2.92
C ARG A 45 12.36 -17.60 -3.16
N VAL A 46 12.22 -16.41 -2.59
CA VAL A 46 11.03 -15.55 -2.74
C VAL A 46 11.49 -14.24 -3.37
N PRO A 47 11.01 -13.88 -4.57
CA PRO A 47 11.39 -12.64 -5.23
C PRO A 47 10.79 -11.42 -4.54
N VAL A 48 11.41 -10.26 -4.75
CA VAL A 48 10.79 -8.96 -4.45
C VAL A 48 10.03 -8.53 -5.71
N LEU A 49 8.72 -8.33 -5.60
CA LEU A 49 7.86 -7.97 -6.74
C LEU A 49 7.71 -6.45 -6.85
N SER A 50 7.64 -5.76 -5.71
CA SER A 50 7.53 -4.31 -5.63
C SER A 50 8.36 -3.74 -4.47
N VAL A 51 8.61 -2.43 -4.53
CA VAL A 51 9.29 -1.66 -3.48
C VAL A 51 8.40 -0.50 -3.06
N HIS A 52 8.03 -0.42 -1.78
CA HIS A 52 7.30 0.72 -1.23
C HIS A 52 8.28 1.80 -0.78
N ALA A 53 8.19 2.98 -1.38
CA ALA A 53 9.11 4.07 -1.13
C ALA A 53 8.96 4.65 0.30
N PRO A 54 10.06 5.02 0.99
CA PRO A 54 10.02 5.55 2.35
C PRO A 54 9.56 7.01 2.39
N CYS A 55 8.27 7.24 2.16
CA CYS A 55 7.63 8.55 2.05
C CYS A 55 6.65 8.88 3.18
N LEU A 56 6.42 7.97 4.12
CA LEU A 56 5.58 8.19 5.30
C LEU A 56 6.25 9.11 6.34
N LEU A 57 5.44 9.76 7.18
CA LEU A 57 5.91 10.63 8.27
C LEU A 57 6.99 9.98 9.14
N ILE A 58 6.82 8.69 9.46
CA ILE A 58 7.73 7.95 10.34
C ILE A 58 8.97 7.40 9.61
N SER A 59 8.97 7.35 8.27
CA SER A 59 10.12 6.99 7.45
C SER A 59 10.82 8.19 6.81
N GLN A 60 10.47 9.43 7.21
CA GLN A 60 11.04 10.66 6.63
C GLN A 60 12.56 10.77 6.73
N ARG A 61 13.23 10.08 7.66
CA ARG A 61 14.71 10.07 7.77
C ARG A 61 15.37 8.88 7.07
N VAL A 62 14.60 7.88 6.67
CA VAL A 62 15.11 6.71 5.95
C VAL A 62 15.62 7.17 4.60
N TRP A 63 16.87 6.80 4.29
CA TRP A 63 17.61 7.28 3.11
C TRP A 63 17.76 8.80 3.02
N GLY A 64 17.81 9.48 4.17
CA GLY A 64 17.98 10.94 4.27
C GLY A 64 16.66 11.68 4.43
N ALA A 65 16.74 12.99 4.69
CA ALA A 65 15.57 13.83 4.97
C ALA A 65 14.90 14.43 3.72
N ASN A 66 15.64 14.54 2.61
CA ASN A 66 15.11 15.11 1.37
C ASN A 66 14.27 14.04 0.64
N PRO A 67 12.98 14.28 0.35
CA PRO A 67 12.12 13.30 -0.33
C PRO A 67 12.46 13.08 -1.80
N ILE A 68 12.97 14.09 -2.51
CA ILE A 68 13.27 14.04 -3.96
C ILE A 68 14.19 12.86 -4.32
N PRO A 69 15.39 12.71 -3.73
CA PRO A 69 16.30 11.62 -4.09
C PRO A 69 15.81 10.24 -3.63
N LYS A 70 14.78 10.16 -2.78
CA LYS A 70 14.27 8.87 -2.29
C LYS A 70 13.54 8.11 -3.38
N LEU A 71 12.73 8.79 -4.19
CA LEU A 71 11.98 8.14 -5.25
C LEU A 71 12.93 7.54 -6.29
N GLU A 72 13.93 8.31 -6.73
CA GLU A 72 14.99 7.83 -7.61
C GLU A 72 15.73 6.64 -7.00
N ARG A 73 16.06 6.70 -5.70
CA ARG A 73 16.72 5.61 -4.99
C ARG A 73 15.83 4.36 -4.90
N SER A 74 14.52 4.50 -4.72
CA SER A 74 13.56 3.39 -4.73
C SER A 74 13.50 2.72 -6.10
N VAL A 75 13.48 3.48 -7.20
CA VAL A 75 13.53 2.94 -8.57
C VAL A 75 14.82 2.16 -8.79
N ARG A 76 15.98 2.73 -8.45
CA ARG A 76 17.26 2.01 -8.53
C ARG A 76 17.31 0.75 -7.65
N ALA A 77 16.64 0.77 -6.50
CA ALA A 77 16.53 -0.41 -5.65
C ALA A 77 15.65 -1.49 -6.32
N ALA A 78 14.52 -1.11 -6.90
CA ALA A 78 13.64 -2.00 -7.64
C ALA A 78 14.38 -2.66 -8.81
N GLU A 79 15.09 -1.90 -9.63
CA GLU A 79 15.91 -2.43 -10.74
C GLU A 79 16.94 -3.48 -10.25
N ARG A 80 17.66 -3.18 -9.17
CA ARG A 80 18.68 -4.09 -8.60
C ARG A 80 18.09 -5.37 -8.01
N LEU A 81 16.85 -5.30 -7.51
CA LEU A 81 16.09 -6.41 -6.96
C LEU A 81 15.31 -7.20 -8.02
N GLY A 82 15.12 -6.62 -9.22
CA GLY A 82 14.26 -7.18 -10.27
C GLY A 82 12.78 -6.99 -10.00
N ALA A 83 12.41 -5.98 -9.20
CA ALA A 83 11.02 -5.63 -8.90
C ALA A 83 10.42 -4.80 -10.04
N GLN A 84 9.15 -5.01 -10.35
CA GLN A 84 8.47 -4.38 -11.49
C GLN A 84 7.84 -3.04 -11.13
N THR A 85 7.52 -2.83 -9.85
CA THR A 85 6.76 -1.66 -9.40
C THR A 85 7.42 -0.99 -8.20
N VAL A 86 7.43 0.34 -8.20
CA VAL A 86 7.64 1.15 -6.99
C VAL A 86 6.32 1.77 -6.59
N VAL A 87 5.87 1.48 -5.37
CA VAL A 87 4.70 2.14 -4.78
C VAL A 87 5.15 3.41 -4.07
N VAL A 88 4.46 4.52 -4.32
CA VAL A 88 4.77 5.82 -3.72
C VAL A 88 3.51 6.56 -3.31
N HIS A 89 3.54 7.16 -2.11
CA HIS A 89 2.49 8.08 -1.69
C HIS A 89 2.68 9.45 -2.33
N PRO A 90 1.57 10.16 -2.65
CA PRO A 90 1.64 11.55 -3.04
C PRO A 90 2.36 12.41 -1.98
N PRO A 91 2.98 13.52 -2.40
CA PRO A 91 3.72 14.40 -1.52
C PRO A 91 2.81 15.04 -0.47
N PHE A 92 3.36 15.32 0.71
CA PHE A 92 2.64 16.11 1.69
C PHE A 92 2.55 17.57 1.22
N ARG A 93 1.43 18.24 1.49
CA ARG A 93 1.19 19.63 1.06
C ARG A 93 2.22 20.65 1.54
N TRP A 94 2.90 20.38 2.66
CA TRP A 94 3.93 21.27 3.21
C TRP A 94 5.31 21.05 2.57
N GLN A 95 5.47 20.00 1.76
CA GLN A 95 6.67 19.75 0.96
C GLN A 95 6.58 20.45 -0.40
N ARG A 96 6.32 21.77 -0.42
CA ARG A 96 5.97 22.55 -1.62
C ARG A 96 6.82 22.25 -2.86
N ARG A 97 8.15 22.34 -2.71
CA ARG A 97 9.09 22.09 -3.80
C ARG A 97 9.01 20.66 -4.35
N TYR A 98 8.77 19.68 -3.49
CA TYR A 98 8.60 18.29 -3.93
C TYR A 98 7.25 18.12 -4.61
N ALA A 99 6.19 18.72 -4.07
CA ALA A 99 4.85 18.66 -4.65
C ALA A 99 4.76 19.28 -6.04
N GLU A 100 5.40 20.43 -6.26
CA GLU A 100 5.45 21.11 -7.57
C GLU A 100 6.11 20.26 -8.67
N GLY A 101 7.17 19.52 -8.33
CA GLY A 101 7.93 18.70 -9.29
C GLY A 101 7.58 17.20 -9.29
N PHE A 102 6.64 16.75 -8.44
CA PHE A 102 6.41 15.32 -8.22
C PHE A 102 5.94 14.60 -9.47
N GLY A 103 4.94 15.14 -10.17
CA GLY A 103 4.41 14.54 -11.40
C GLY A 103 5.45 14.45 -12.51
N GLU A 104 6.25 15.50 -12.72
CA GLU A 104 7.35 15.51 -13.68
C GLU A 104 8.44 14.49 -13.30
N GLN A 105 8.76 14.37 -12.00
CA GLN A 105 9.74 13.39 -11.53
C GLN A 105 9.26 11.95 -11.75
N VAL A 106 7.99 11.64 -11.45
CA VAL A 106 7.39 10.33 -11.71
C VAL A 106 7.49 10.00 -13.20
N ALA A 107 7.02 10.90 -14.07
CA ALA A 107 7.06 10.71 -15.52
C ALA A 107 8.49 10.54 -16.06
N ALA A 108 9.46 11.30 -15.54
CA ALA A 108 10.86 11.18 -15.95
C ALA A 108 11.49 9.84 -15.53
N LEU A 109 11.12 9.31 -14.35
CA LEU A 109 11.62 8.03 -13.87
C LEU A 109 11.05 6.86 -14.67
N GLU A 110 9.76 6.89 -15.00
CA GLU A 110 9.13 5.89 -15.86
C GLU A 110 9.63 5.95 -17.31
N ALA A 111 9.98 7.14 -17.81
CA ALA A 111 10.56 7.26 -19.15
C ALA A 111 12.00 6.73 -19.24
N SER A 112 12.69 6.58 -18.11
CA SER A 112 14.11 6.19 -18.04
C SER A 112 14.35 4.81 -17.41
N SER A 113 13.29 4.10 -17.01
CA SER A 113 13.36 2.78 -16.38
C SER A 113 12.17 1.92 -16.82
N ASP A 114 12.32 0.59 -16.83
CA ASP A 114 11.21 -0.34 -17.04
C ASP A 114 10.34 -0.51 -15.78
N VAL A 115 10.71 0.14 -14.67
CA VAL A 115 9.96 0.10 -13.40
C VAL A 115 8.76 1.04 -13.47
N MET A 116 7.57 0.52 -13.20
CA MET A 116 6.35 1.31 -13.06
C MET A 116 6.33 2.02 -11.70
N VAL A 117 6.14 3.33 -11.69
CA VAL A 117 6.01 4.14 -10.46
C VAL A 117 4.54 4.36 -10.17
N ALA A 118 3.98 3.49 -9.34
CA ALA A 118 2.57 3.46 -9.01
C ALA A 118 2.25 4.42 -7.85
N VAL A 119 1.46 5.46 -8.15
CA VAL A 119 1.02 6.43 -7.12
C VAL A 119 -0.21 5.91 -6.40
N GLU A 120 -0.10 5.81 -5.09
CA GLU A 120 -1.12 5.20 -4.22
C GLU A 120 -2.18 6.21 -3.78
N ASN A 121 -3.45 5.76 -3.70
CA ASN A 121 -4.50 6.58 -3.09
C ASN A 121 -4.27 6.74 -1.60
N MET A 122 -4.50 7.94 -1.08
CA MET A 122 -4.38 8.22 0.34
C MET A 122 -5.74 8.53 0.95
N PHE A 123 -5.74 8.81 2.26
CA PHE A 123 -6.91 9.22 3.00
C PHE A 123 -6.68 10.56 3.72
N PRO A 124 -7.74 11.36 3.94
CA PRO A 124 -7.63 12.61 4.67
C PRO A 124 -7.48 12.38 6.17
N PHE A 125 -6.87 13.36 6.86
CA PHE A 125 -6.91 13.43 8.31
C PHE A 125 -8.31 13.83 8.78
N ARG A 126 -8.87 13.09 9.74
CA ARG A 126 -10.19 13.37 10.34
C ARG A 126 -10.06 13.64 11.83
N ALA A 127 -10.77 14.66 12.31
CA ALA A 127 -10.78 15.03 13.72
C ALA A 127 -11.29 13.89 14.63
N ASP A 128 -12.16 13.03 14.10
CA ASP A 128 -12.67 11.83 14.77
C ASP A 128 -11.57 10.83 15.17
N ARG A 129 -10.36 10.92 14.58
CA ARG A 129 -9.19 10.11 14.97
C ARG A 129 -8.64 10.48 16.36
N LEU A 130 -8.95 11.68 16.86
CA LEU A 130 -8.53 12.12 18.20
C LEU A 130 -9.36 11.47 19.33
N PHE A 131 -10.42 10.74 18.98
CA PHE A 131 -11.32 10.06 19.92
C PHE A 131 -11.04 8.54 19.90
N GLY A 132 -11.38 7.86 20.99
CA GLY A 132 -11.29 6.40 21.04
C GLY A 132 -12.27 5.74 20.06
N VAL A 133 -11.93 4.54 19.57
CA VAL A 133 -12.69 3.78 18.54
C VAL A 133 -14.21 3.76 18.79
N GLY A 134 -14.63 3.47 20.04
CA GLY A 134 -16.06 3.44 20.39
C GLY A 134 -16.75 4.80 20.20
N GLN A 135 -16.10 5.90 20.59
CA GLN A 135 -16.63 7.24 20.40
C GLN A 135 -16.64 7.63 18.92
N SER A 136 -15.60 7.28 18.15
CA SER A 136 -15.56 7.54 16.71
C SER A 136 -16.71 6.83 15.98
N ARG A 137 -17.00 5.56 16.32
CA ARG A 137 -18.15 4.82 15.78
C ARG A 137 -19.48 5.48 16.13
N GLU A 138 -19.68 5.86 17.38
CA GLU A 138 -20.91 6.53 17.81
C GLU A 138 -21.11 7.85 17.07
N ARG A 139 -20.04 8.64 16.88
CA ARG A 139 -20.11 9.90 16.13
C ARG A 139 -20.41 9.69 14.65
N MET A 140 -19.84 8.66 14.02
CA MET A 140 -20.19 8.29 12.64
C MET A 140 -21.65 7.84 12.53
N ARG A 141 -22.14 7.01 13.45
CA ARG A 141 -23.55 6.59 13.51
C ARG A 141 -24.49 7.79 13.61
N ARG A 142 -24.20 8.76 14.49
CA ARG A 142 -24.98 10.01 14.63
C ARG A 142 -25.02 10.86 13.37
N ARG A 143 -24.05 10.71 12.46
CA ARG A 143 -23.99 11.41 11.16
C ARG A 143 -24.56 10.57 10.00
N GLY A 144 -25.28 9.49 10.28
CA GLY A 144 -25.84 8.61 9.24
C GLY A 144 -24.83 7.62 8.65
N GLY A 145 -23.75 7.31 9.39
CA GLY A 145 -22.72 6.33 8.98
C GLY A 145 -21.59 6.93 8.14
N GLY A 146 -21.73 8.18 7.69
CA GLY A 146 -20.71 8.86 6.90
C GLY A 146 -19.53 9.38 7.73
N PRO A 147 -18.35 9.53 7.11
CA PRO A 147 -17.18 10.01 7.80
C PRO A 147 -17.26 11.53 8.06
N GLY A 148 -16.66 11.99 9.16
CA GLY A 148 -16.70 13.39 9.61
C GLY A 148 -15.83 14.36 8.80
N PRO A 149 -15.78 15.65 9.18
CA PRO A 149 -14.94 16.65 8.52
C PRO A 149 -13.49 16.17 8.33
N ALA A 150 -12.97 16.37 7.12
CA ALA A 150 -11.68 15.88 6.67
C ALA A 150 -10.81 17.03 6.18
N ILE A 151 -9.50 16.92 6.44
CA ILE A 151 -8.47 17.78 5.88
C ILE A 151 -7.48 16.83 5.21
N SER A 152 -7.29 16.95 3.88
CA SER A 152 -6.23 16.17 3.19
C SER A 152 -4.88 16.42 3.88
N ALA A 153 -3.85 15.62 3.70
CA ALA A 153 -2.47 16.02 4.04
C ALA A 153 -1.59 16.12 2.79
N PHE A 154 -2.14 15.74 1.65
CA PHE A 154 -1.44 15.43 0.42
C PHE A 154 -1.74 16.45 -0.67
N ALA A 155 -0.83 16.58 -1.62
CA ALA A 155 -0.93 17.43 -2.79
C ALA A 155 -0.85 16.58 -4.08
N PRO A 156 -1.67 16.88 -5.11
CA PRO A 156 -2.72 17.90 -5.13
C PRO A 156 -3.91 17.56 -4.22
N SER A 157 -4.18 16.27 -4.02
CA SER A 157 -5.18 15.77 -3.08
C SER A 157 -4.79 14.37 -2.58
N TYR A 158 -5.71 13.67 -1.90
CA TYR A 158 -5.53 12.27 -1.53
C TYR A 158 -6.03 11.29 -2.62
N ASP A 159 -6.76 11.77 -3.63
CA ASP A 159 -7.10 11.02 -4.84
C ASP A 159 -5.91 11.13 -5.82
N PRO A 160 -5.24 10.02 -6.17
CA PRO A 160 -4.02 10.07 -6.98
C PRO A 160 -4.32 10.40 -8.45
N LEU A 161 -5.58 10.27 -8.89
CA LEU A 161 -5.99 10.58 -10.26
C LEU A 161 -5.90 12.08 -10.57
N ASP A 162 -5.92 12.93 -9.55
CA ASP A 162 -5.72 14.37 -9.69
C ASP A 162 -4.30 14.73 -10.19
N GLY A 163 -3.35 13.80 -10.07
CA GLY A 163 -1.96 13.95 -10.55
C GLY A 163 -1.71 13.48 -11.99
N ASN A 164 -2.71 12.83 -12.63
CA ASN A 164 -2.61 12.30 -14.01
C ASN A 164 -1.34 11.44 -14.26
N HIS A 165 -1.02 10.56 -13.32
CA HIS A 165 0.09 9.60 -13.42
C HIS A 165 -0.24 8.44 -14.38
N ALA A 166 0.77 7.78 -14.93
CA ALA A 166 0.54 6.65 -15.82
C ALA A 166 0.13 5.38 -15.06
N HIS A 167 0.68 5.18 -13.85
CA HIS A 167 0.50 3.99 -13.05
C HIS A 167 0.02 4.31 -11.62
N TYR A 168 -0.82 3.43 -11.08
CA TYR A 168 -1.51 3.61 -9.81
C TYR A 168 -1.48 2.35 -8.95
N THR A 169 -1.44 2.59 -7.63
CA THR A 169 -1.74 1.60 -6.60
C THR A 169 -3.10 1.91 -6.00
N LEU A 170 -3.96 0.90 -5.91
CA LEU A 170 -5.18 0.97 -5.12
C LEU A 170 -4.96 0.28 -3.78
N ASP A 171 -5.17 1.00 -2.68
CA ASP A 171 -5.23 0.48 -1.32
C ASP A 171 -6.66 0.58 -0.77
N LEU A 172 -7.17 -0.56 -0.29
CA LEU A 172 -8.55 -0.69 0.15
C LEU A 172 -8.80 -0.22 1.60
N SER A 173 -7.81 -0.23 2.49
CA SER A 173 -7.97 0.36 3.82
C SER A 173 -7.97 1.88 3.72
N HIS A 174 -7.20 2.44 2.79
CA HIS A 174 -7.23 3.86 2.45
C HIS A 174 -8.59 4.27 1.86
N THR A 175 -9.20 3.51 0.94
CA THR A 175 -10.56 3.83 0.46
C THR A 175 -11.59 3.77 1.58
N SER A 176 -11.44 2.82 2.51
CA SER A 176 -12.27 2.72 3.71
C SER A 176 -12.18 3.96 4.59
N THR A 177 -10.96 4.39 4.94
CA THR A 177 -10.74 5.59 5.77
C THR A 177 -11.13 6.89 5.03
N ALA A 178 -10.95 6.93 3.70
CA ALA A 178 -11.38 8.03 2.85
C ALA A 178 -12.90 8.08 2.65
N GLY A 179 -13.61 6.97 2.82
CA GLY A 179 -15.03 6.85 2.50
C GLY A 179 -15.30 6.98 1.00
N THR A 180 -14.34 6.54 0.17
CA THR A 180 -14.44 6.56 -1.30
C THR A 180 -14.85 5.19 -1.82
N ASP A 181 -15.56 5.15 -2.94
CA ASP A 181 -15.94 3.89 -3.59
C ASP A 181 -14.71 3.25 -4.28
N ALA A 182 -14.28 2.10 -3.77
CA ALA A 182 -13.12 1.37 -4.29
C ALA A 182 -13.32 0.83 -5.71
N LEU A 183 -14.56 0.42 -6.07
CA LEU A 183 -14.86 -0.06 -7.42
C LEU A 183 -14.87 1.09 -8.42
N ASP A 184 -15.43 2.24 -8.05
CA ASP A 184 -15.36 3.45 -8.88
C ASP A 184 -13.91 3.89 -9.09
N MET A 185 -13.12 3.97 -8.01
CA MET A 185 -11.71 4.35 -8.09
C MET A 185 -10.90 3.39 -8.98
N ALA A 186 -11.08 2.08 -8.81
CA ALA A 186 -10.42 1.08 -9.65
C ALA A 186 -10.80 1.22 -11.14
N ARG A 187 -12.08 1.51 -11.45
CA ARG A 187 -12.52 1.78 -12.83
C ARG A 187 -11.90 3.04 -13.40
N ARG A 188 -11.81 4.11 -12.61
CA ARG A 188 -11.19 5.38 -13.02
C ARG A 188 -9.69 5.24 -13.25
N MET A 189 -8.99 4.45 -12.45
CA MET A 189 -7.58 4.11 -12.68
C MET A 189 -7.39 3.27 -13.96
N GLY A 190 -8.37 2.42 -14.29
CA GLY A 190 -8.42 1.69 -15.55
C GLY A 190 -7.15 0.87 -15.80
N ARG A 191 -6.55 1.03 -16.99
CA ARG A 191 -5.31 0.33 -17.36
C ARG A 191 -4.08 0.80 -16.58
N GLY A 192 -4.15 1.97 -15.94
CA GLY A 192 -3.07 2.48 -15.09
C GLY A 192 -3.03 1.79 -13.73
N LEU A 193 -4.09 1.08 -13.31
CA LEU A 193 -4.03 0.25 -12.11
C LEU A 193 -3.11 -0.94 -12.37
N VAL A 194 -1.94 -0.95 -11.70
CA VAL A 194 -0.92 -2.00 -11.83
C VAL A 194 -0.55 -2.65 -10.49
N HIS A 195 -1.10 -2.13 -9.40
CA HIS A 195 -0.81 -2.61 -8.06
C HIS A 195 -2.04 -2.50 -7.17
N LEU A 196 -2.34 -3.56 -6.41
CA LEU A 196 -3.43 -3.57 -5.43
C LEU A 196 -2.85 -3.95 -4.07
N HIS A 197 -3.01 -3.07 -3.08
CA HIS A 197 -2.89 -3.46 -1.67
C HIS A 197 -4.24 -4.01 -1.22
N LEU A 198 -4.30 -5.34 -1.12
CA LEU A 198 -5.48 -6.08 -0.73
C LEU A 198 -5.52 -6.21 0.79
N CYS A 199 -6.38 -5.41 1.37
CA CYS A 199 -6.69 -5.31 2.79
C CYS A 199 -8.17 -4.91 2.93
N ASP A 200 -8.65 -4.70 4.15
CA ASP A 200 -10.01 -4.23 4.39
C ASP A 200 -10.03 -3.17 5.50
N GLY A 201 -11.18 -2.50 5.67
CA GLY A 201 -11.40 -1.54 6.73
C GLY A 201 -12.88 -1.34 6.99
N SER A 202 -13.21 -0.95 8.21
CA SER A 202 -14.60 -0.78 8.69
C SER A 202 -15.14 0.65 8.56
N GLY A 203 -14.41 1.54 7.88
CA GLY A 203 -14.71 2.96 7.74
C GLY A 203 -14.25 3.82 8.92
N LEU A 204 -13.43 3.27 9.83
CA LEU A 204 -12.88 4.06 10.92
C LEU A 204 -11.93 5.16 10.40
N PRO A 205 -11.79 6.27 11.15
CA PRO A 205 -10.78 7.30 10.85
C PRO A 205 -9.34 6.82 10.96
N ALA A 206 -9.12 5.67 11.62
CA ALA A 206 -7.85 5.00 11.68
C ALA A 206 -7.76 4.03 10.50
N ASP A 207 -6.56 3.96 9.93
CA ASP A 207 -6.22 3.02 8.87
C ASP A 207 -5.95 1.65 9.49
N GLU A 208 -6.81 0.68 9.21
CA GLU A 208 -6.91 -0.56 9.98
C GLU A 208 -6.13 -1.73 9.36
N HIS A 209 -6.03 -1.78 8.03
CA HIS A 209 -5.45 -2.90 7.27
C HIS A 209 -5.96 -4.27 7.76
N LEU A 210 -7.28 -4.45 7.84
CA LEU A 210 -7.90 -5.70 8.28
C LEU A 210 -7.66 -6.82 7.25
N VAL A 211 -7.85 -8.06 7.68
CA VAL A 211 -7.91 -9.23 6.78
C VAL A 211 -9.03 -9.00 5.75
N PRO A 212 -8.81 -9.23 4.44
CA PRO A 212 -9.85 -9.12 3.42
C PRO A 212 -11.14 -9.85 3.79
N GLY A 213 -12.27 -9.15 3.80
CA GLY A 213 -13.58 -9.69 4.17
C GLY A 213 -13.97 -9.50 5.65
N HIS A 214 -13.09 -8.91 6.47
CA HIS A 214 -13.39 -8.59 7.88
C HIS A 214 -13.86 -7.14 8.08
N GLY A 215 -13.80 -6.32 7.04
CA GLY A 215 -14.30 -4.95 7.04
C GLY A 215 -15.58 -4.80 6.23
N THR A 216 -15.70 -3.67 5.54
CA THR A 216 -16.88 -3.34 4.74
C THR A 216 -16.54 -2.88 3.33
N GLN A 217 -15.28 -3.02 2.91
CA GLN A 217 -14.90 -2.73 1.53
C GLN A 217 -15.35 -3.87 0.60
N PRO A 218 -15.64 -3.57 -0.68
CA PRO A 218 -16.03 -4.57 -1.68
C PRO A 218 -14.79 -5.34 -2.19
N THR A 219 -14.04 -5.97 -1.27
CA THR A 219 -12.74 -6.60 -1.54
C THR A 219 -12.85 -7.74 -2.55
N ALA A 220 -13.90 -8.57 -2.44
CA ALA A 220 -14.16 -9.68 -3.35
C ALA A 220 -14.52 -9.16 -4.75
N GLU A 221 -15.37 -8.14 -4.84
CA GLU A 221 -15.84 -7.55 -6.08
C GLU A 221 -14.70 -6.83 -6.81
N VAL A 222 -13.82 -6.13 -6.10
CA VAL A 222 -12.61 -5.53 -6.68
C VAL A 222 -11.72 -6.63 -7.26
N CYS A 223 -11.44 -7.70 -6.51
CA CYS A 223 -10.63 -8.81 -7.00
C CYS A 223 -11.25 -9.46 -8.27
N GLN A 224 -12.55 -9.74 -8.26
CA GLN A 224 -13.25 -10.33 -9.40
C GLN A 224 -13.29 -9.39 -10.62
N MET A 225 -13.41 -8.08 -10.39
CA MET A 225 -13.32 -7.08 -11.46
C MET A 225 -11.93 -7.08 -12.10
N LEU A 226 -10.86 -7.13 -11.31
CA LEU A 226 -9.49 -7.22 -11.83
C LEU A 226 -9.26 -8.54 -12.57
N ALA A 227 -9.70 -9.66 -11.98
CA ALA A 227 -9.59 -10.98 -12.57
C ALA A 227 -10.33 -11.05 -13.91
N SER A 228 -11.56 -10.55 -14.01
CA SER A 228 -12.32 -10.52 -15.27
C SER A 228 -11.74 -9.52 -16.29
N GLY A 229 -11.16 -8.42 -15.83
CA GLY A 229 -10.55 -7.37 -16.65
C GLY A 229 -9.18 -7.71 -17.25
N GLY A 230 -8.59 -8.87 -16.90
CA GLY A 230 -7.26 -9.26 -17.40
C GLY A 230 -6.12 -8.48 -16.76
N PHE A 231 -6.29 -8.08 -15.50
CA PHE A 231 -5.25 -7.44 -14.70
C PHE A 231 -3.98 -8.30 -14.66
N THR A 232 -2.84 -7.69 -14.99
CA THR A 232 -1.51 -8.34 -15.00
C THR A 232 -0.56 -7.75 -13.96
N GLY A 233 -1.07 -6.82 -13.14
CA GLY A 233 -0.30 -6.20 -12.07
C GLY A 233 -0.12 -7.11 -10.85
N HIS A 234 0.40 -6.54 -9.77
CA HIS A 234 0.59 -7.27 -8.52
C HIS A 234 -0.56 -7.02 -7.54
N VAL A 235 -0.95 -8.08 -6.82
CA VAL A 235 -1.84 -7.98 -5.65
C VAL A 235 -1.02 -8.34 -4.42
N VAL A 236 -0.83 -7.38 -3.53
CA VAL A 236 -0.04 -7.50 -2.30
C VAL A 236 -0.97 -7.49 -1.10
N LEU A 237 -0.81 -8.45 -0.20
CA LEU A 237 -1.57 -8.48 1.06
C LEU A 237 -0.93 -7.52 2.07
N GLU A 238 -1.55 -6.36 2.26
CA GLU A 238 -1.13 -5.39 3.27
C GLU A 238 -2.01 -5.48 4.52
N VAL A 239 -1.78 -6.50 5.33
CA VAL A 239 -2.61 -6.80 6.52
C VAL A 239 -1.85 -6.51 7.82
N SER A 240 -2.51 -5.79 8.73
CA SER A 240 -2.03 -5.56 10.09
C SER A 240 -2.16 -6.84 10.91
N THR A 241 -1.03 -7.39 11.34
CA THR A 241 -0.99 -8.57 12.25
C THR A 241 -0.72 -8.19 13.70
N SER A 242 -0.86 -6.92 14.04
CA SER A 242 -0.53 -6.37 15.35
C SER A 242 -1.45 -6.86 16.48
N SER A 243 -2.66 -7.30 16.13
CA SER A 243 -3.64 -7.90 17.05
C SER A 243 -3.33 -9.37 17.41
N ALA A 244 -2.50 -10.06 16.62
CA ALA A 244 -2.20 -11.47 16.82
C ALA A 244 -1.43 -11.69 18.13
N ARG A 245 -1.96 -12.56 18.99
CA ARG A 245 -1.40 -12.90 20.30
C ARG A 245 -0.36 -14.01 20.25
N SER A 246 -0.27 -14.71 19.12
CA SER A 246 0.69 -15.79 18.90
C SER A 246 1.18 -15.84 17.45
N ALA A 247 2.26 -16.58 17.21
CA ALA A 247 2.76 -16.83 15.85
C ALA A 247 1.75 -17.63 14.99
N SER A 248 1.01 -18.55 15.62
CA SER A 248 -0.03 -19.35 14.97
C SER A 248 -1.23 -18.50 14.54
N GLU A 249 -1.68 -17.58 15.39
CA GLU A 249 -2.76 -16.65 15.06
C GLU A 249 -2.36 -15.72 13.90
N ARG A 250 -1.13 -15.19 13.92
CA ARG A 250 -0.59 -14.40 12.81
C ARG A 250 -0.57 -15.18 11.50
N GLU A 251 -0.10 -16.42 11.56
CA GLU A 251 -0.09 -17.31 10.41
C GLU A 251 -1.50 -17.56 9.87
N ALA A 252 -2.48 -17.82 10.74
CA ALA A 252 -3.86 -18.00 10.35
C ALA A 252 -4.40 -16.77 9.58
N MET A 253 -4.13 -15.56 10.06
CA MET A 253 -4.52 -14.32 9.35
C MET A 253 -3.90 -14.23 7.95
N LEU A 254 -2.62 -14.60 7.80
CA LEU A 254 -1.90 -14.57 6.52
C LEU A 254 -2.38 -15.67 5.56
N VAL A 255 -2.70 -16.86 6.10
CA VAL A 255 -3.25 -17.97 5.31
C VAL A 255 -4.65 -17.62 4.82
N GLU A 256 -5.50 -17.09 5.71
CA GLU A 256 -6.86 -16.65 5.38
C GLU A 256 -6.83 -15.58 4.28
N SER A 257 -5.97 -14.57 4.43
CA SER A 257 -5.81 -13.51 3.43
C SER A 257 -5.35 -14.07 2.07
N LEU A 258 -4.41 -15.02 2.07
CA LEU A 258 -3.90 -15.64 0.84
C LEU A 258 -4.97 -16.51 0.16
N GLN A 259 -5.76 -17.24 0.96
CA GLN A 259 -6.88 -18.04 0.45
C GLN A 259 -7.98 -17.16 -0.12
N PHE A 260 -8.28 -16.02 0.51
CA PHE A 260 -9.20 -15.02 -0.02
C PHE A 260 -8.73 -14.54 -1.40
N ALA A 261 -7.48 -14.08 -1.51
CA ALA A 261 -6.92 -13.61 -2.77
C ALA A 261 -7.02 -14.70 -3.86
N ARG A 262 -6.60 -15.94 -3.57
CA ARG A 262 -6.70 -17.06 -4.51
C ARG A 262 -8.14 -17.33 -4.94
N THR A 263 -9.08 -17.32 -4.00
CA THR A 263 -10.50 -17.61 -4.29
C THR A 263 -11.11 -16.58 -5.24
N HIS A 264 -10.77 -15.30 -5.09
CA HIS A 264 -11.39 -14.22 -5.85
C HIS A 264 -10.60 -13.74 -7.07
N LEU A 265 -9.33 -14.15 -7.21
CA LEU A 265 -8.46 -13.80 -8.35
C LEU A 265 -8.19 -14.95 -9.32
N LEU A 266 -8.32 -16.20 -8.88
CA LEU A 266 -8.20 -17.35 -9.78
C LEU A 266 -9.47 -17.45 -10.64
N ARG A 267 -9.26 -17.57 -11.95
CA ARG A 267 -10.31 -17.83 -12.94
C ARG A 267 -10.62 -19.32 -13.02
#